data_AF-A0A101DBU2-F1
#
_entry.id   AF-A0A101DBU2-F1
#
_cell.length_a   1.000
_cell.length_b   1.000
_cell.length_c   1.000
_cell.angle_alpha   90.00
_cell.angle_beta   90.00
_cell.angle_gamma   90.00
#
_symmetry.space_group_name_H-M   'P 1'
#
loop_
_entity.id
_entity.type
_entity.pdbx_description
1 polymer ?
#
loop_
_entity_poly.entity_id
_entity_poly.type
_entity_poly.pdbx_seq_one_letter_code
_entity_poly.pdbx_strand_id
1 'polypeptide(L)'
;MPSFTRTFRTTGIRELIGGDYGIITLSIRYAIAIIFPIVTTFFLAFSILEDSRLLPRTAYLLDGVFKKIGMSGRTVIPLLLGTGCGTMAVIVTRILETWRERIIATVLLAVGIPCSAQLGVMIGIAPDFIAMLMWISIVTAVLLITGFFASRILPGEGGFLHGNSTGESAEA
;
A
#
# COMPACT_ATOMS: atom_id res chain seq x y z
N MET A 1 -38.66 22.44 -13.00
CA MET A 1 -37.74 22.24 -14.15
C MET A 1 -38.12 23.27 -15.21
N PRO A 2 -37.41 24.41 -15.41
CA PRO A 2 -36.12 24.45 -16.12
C PRO A 2 -35.15 25.62 -15.76
N SER A 3 -35.40 26.41 -14.70
CA SER A 3 -34.70 27.68 -14.44
C SER A 3 -33.40 27.58 -13.61
N PHE A 4 -33.18 26.50 -12.86
CA PHE A 4 -31.99 26.33 -12.01
C PHE A 4 -30.72 25.95 -12.80
N THR A 5 -30.88 25.43 -14.02
CA THR A 5 -29.79 24.81 -14.79
C THR A 5 -28.97 25.80 -15.66
N ARG A 6 -29.41 27.06 -15.80
CA ARG A 6 -28.67 28.09 -16.57
C ARG A 6 -27.81 29.02 -15.72
N THR A 7 -28.27 29.45 -14.55
CA THR A 7 -27.50 30.36 -13.67
C THR A 7 -26.25 29.69 -13.08
N PHE A 8 -26.30 28.39 -12.82
CA PHE A 8 -25.14 27.62 -12.34
C PHE A 8 -24.06 27.42 -13.41
N ARG A 9 -24.38 27.61 -14.70
CA ARG A 9 -23.49 27.28 -15.82
C ARG A 9 -22.51 28.39 -16.17
N THR A 10 -22.83 29.65 -15.93
CA THR A 10 -21.99 30.79 -16.38
C THR A 10 -21.18 31.42 -15.26
N THR A 11 -21.71 31.47 -14.03
CA THR A 11 -21.03 32.08 -12.87
C THR A 11 -20.34 31.03 -12.00
N GLY A 12 -20.93 29.85 -11.86
CA GLY A 12 -20.36 28.73 -11.12
C GLY A 12 -19.05 28.24 -11.72
N ILE A 13 -18.93 28.14 -13.05
CA ILE A 13 -17.70 27.64 -13.71
C ILE A 13 -16.52 28.60 -13.52
N ARG A 14 -16.74 29.93 -13.52
CA ARG A 14 -15.67 30.93 -13.35
C ARG A 14 -15.17 31.03 -11.91
N GLU A 15 -16.04 30.87 -10.91
CA GLU A 15 -15.62 30.81 -9.50
C GLU A 15 -15.03 29.44 -9.12
N LEU A 16 -15.50 28.35 -9.73
CA LEU A 16 -14.99 26.99 -9.49
C LEU A 16 -13.63 26.73 -10.18
N ILE A 17 -13.29 27.51 -11.22
CA ILE A 17 -12.01 27.44 -11.94
C ILE A 17 -11.04 28.57 -11.55
N GLY A 18 -11.55 29.73 -11.11
CA GLY A 18 -10.74 30.94 -10.87
C GLY A 18 -10.91 31.64 -9.52
N GLY A 19 -11.76 31.15 -8.61
CA GLY A 19 -11.85 31.66 -7.24
C GLY A 19 -10.73 31.14 -6.34
N ASP A 20 -10.59 31.73 -5.13
CA ASP A 20 -9.59 31.35 -4.12
C ASP A 20 -9.61 29.85 -3.71
N TYR A 21 -10.72 29.14 -3.96
CA TYR A 21 -10.90 27.69 -3.76
C TYR A 21 -11.14 26.91 -5.06
N GLY A 22 -10.67 27.44 -6.19
CA GLY A 22 -10.81 26.79 -7.48
C GLY A 22 -10.20 25.38 -7.47
N ILE A 23 -10.89 24.42 -8.09
CA ILE A 23 -10.46 23.00 -8.09
C ILE A 23 -9.03 22.86 -8.65
N ILE A 24 -8.69 23.68 -9.64
CA ILE A 24 -7.37 23.65 -10.31
C ILE A 24 -6.26 24.20 -9.41
N THR A 25 -6.47 25.37 -8.78
CA THR A 25 -5.49 26.00 -7.87
C THR A 25 -5.33 25.18 -6.59
N LEU A 26 -6.41 24.61 -6.06
CA LEU A 26 -6.37 23.69 -4.92
C LEU A 26 -5.60 22.42 -5.28
N SER A 27 -5.91 21.74 -6.38
CA SER A 27 -5.19 20.53 -6.79
C SER A 27 -3.70 20.76 -6.99
N ILE A 28 -3.29 21.85 -7.65
CA ILE A 28 -1.88 22.20 -7.86
C ILE A 28 -1.19 22.54 -6.53
N ARG A 29 -1.85 23.31 -5.65
CA ARG A 29 -1.29 23.62 -4.32
C ARG A 29 -1.12 22.37 -3.48
N TYR A 30 -2.11 21.49 -3.40
CA TYR A 30 -2.00 20.25 -2.62
C TYR A 30 -0.97 19.29 -3.22
N ALA A 31 -0.88 19.19 -4.55
CA ALA A 31 0.11 18.36 -5.23
C ALA A 31 1.54 18.80 -4.87
N ILE A 32 1.82 20.10 -4.93
CA ILE A 32 3.17 20.64 -4.69
C ILE A 32 3.47 20.81 -3.20
N ALA A 33 2.50 21.27 -2.40
CA ALA A 33 2.72 21.58 -0.98
C ALA A 33 2.66 20.34 -0.08
N ILE A 34 1.90 19.30 -0.46
CA ILE A 34 1.68 18.12 0.40
C ILE A 34 2.22 16.86 -0.26
N ILE A 35 1.76 16.51 -1.47
CA ILE A 35 2.16 15.25 -2.13
C ILE A 35 3.66 15.23 -2.44
N PHE A 36 4.21 16.32 -2.98
CA PHE A 36 5.60 16.37 -3.39
C PHE A 36 6.58 16.17 -2.21
N PRO A 37 6.48 16.92 -1.09
CA PRO A 37 7.36 16.69 0.05
C PRO A 37 7.12 15.34 0.70
N ILE A 38 5.87 14.88 0.85
CA ILE A 38 5.62 13.60 1.53
C ILE A 38 6.17 12.40 0.76
N VAL A 39 6.00 12.39 -0.58
CA VAL A 39 6.56 11.32 -1.42
C VAL A 39 8.08 11.40 -1.46
N THR A 40 8.66 12.61 -1.52
CA THR A 40 10.12 12.81 -1.51
C THR A 40 10.74 12.30 -0.22
N THR A 41 10.19 12.68 0.94
CA THR A 41 10.69 12.20 2.24
C THR A 41 10.51 10.70 2.39
N PHE A 42 9.38 10.14 1.91
CA PHE A 42 9.16 8.70 1.94
C PHE A 42 10.17 7.94 1.07
N PHE A 43 10.41 8.38 -0.16
CA PHE A 43 11.41 7.78 -1.05
C PHE A 43 12.83 7.92 -0.50
N LEU A 44 13.16 9.05 0.12
CA LEU A 44 14.45 9.26 0.75
C LEU A 44 14.66 8.28 1.92
N ALA A 45 13.65 8.10 2.77
CA ALA A 45 13.69 7.11 3.84
C ALA A 45 13.78 5.68 3.29
N PHE A 46 13.05 5.37 2.22
CA PHE A 46 13.11 4.07 1.56
C PHE A 46 14.49 3.78 0.96
N SER A 47 15.11 4.77 0.31
CA SER A 47 16.48 4.66 -0.23
C SER A 47 17.49 4.31 0.87
N ILE A 48 17.40 4.95 2.04
CA ILE A 48 18.27 4.63 3.19
C ILE A 48 18.01 3.20 3.69
N LEU A 49 16.75 2.76 3.68
CA LEU A 49 16.34 1.43 4.13
C LEU A 49 16.79 0.34 3.15
N GLU A 50 16.84 0.65 1.86
CA GLU A 50 17.38 -0.19 0.79
C GLU A 50 18.90 -0.28 0.86
N ASP A 51 19.59 0.86 1.01
CA ASP A 51 21.06 0.94 1.12
C ASP A 51 21.61 0.22 2.35
N SER A 52 20.84 0.20 3.44
CA SER A 52 21.28 -0.39 4.71
C SER A 52 21.31 -1.93 4.71
N ARG A 53 20.99 -2.60 3.59
CA ARG A 53 20.92 -4.07 3.44
C ARG A 53 20.07 -4.75 4.53
N LEU A 54 19.25 -4.00 5.26
CA LEU A 54 18.36 -4.56 6.28
C LEU A 54 17.26 -5.41 5.63
N LEU A 55 16.81 -5.07 4.43
CA LEU A 55 15.78 -5.82 3.70
C LEU A 55 16.11 -7.33 3.56
N PRO A 56 17.30 -7.73 3.05
CA PRO A 56 17.67 -9.15 2.98
C PRO A 56 17.84 -9.82 4.35
N ARG A 57 18.34 -9.09 5.36
CA ARG A 57 18.50 -9.63 6.72
C ARG A 57 17.13 -9.90 7.37
N THR A 58 16.19 -8.97 7.23
CA THR A 58 14.84 -9.07 7.80
C THR A 58 14.02 -10.15 7.07
N ALA A 59 14.18 -10.28 5.75
CA ALA A 59 13.59 -11.35 4.97
C ALA A 59 14.06 -12.73 5.46
N TYR A 60 15.36 -12.91 5.76
CA TYR A 60 15.89 -14.18 6.27
C TYR A 60 15.37 -14.54 7.67
N LEU A 61 15.23 -13.55 8.57
CA LEU A 61 14.66 -13.80 9.90
C LEU A 61 13.16 -14.15 9.85
N LEU A 62 12.41 -13.55 8.92
CA LEU A 62 10.98 -13.77 8.76
C LEU A 62 10.65 -14.96 7.85
N ASP A 63 11.66 -15.51 7.15
CA ASP A 63 11.53 -16.69 6.30
C ASP A 63 10.97 -17.88 7.09
N GLY A 64 11.39 -18.06 8.35
CA GLY A 64 10.88 -19.13 9.22
C GLY A 64 9.39 -19.03 9.54
N VAL A 65 8.82 -17.82 9.59
CA VAL A 65 7.39 -17.59 9.85
C VAL A 65 6.59 -17.79 8.56
N PHE A 66 7.09 -17.29 7.44
CA PHE A 66 6.45 -17.40 6.13
C PHE A 66 6.49 -18.83 5.56
N LYS A 67 7.51 -19.61 5.94
CA LYS A 67 7.60 -21.04 5.59
C LYS A 67 6.46 -21.87 6.17
N LYS A 68 5.86 -21.46 7.29
CA LYS A 68 4.64 -22.09 7.85
C LYS A 68 3.38 -21.80 7.03
N ILE A 69 3.39 -20.73 6.23
CA ILE A 69 2.27 -20.30 5.37
C ILE A 69 2.54 -20.72 3.90
N GLY A 70 3.66 -21.41 3.62
CA GLY A 70 3.99 -21.92 2.29
C GLY A 70 4.49 -20.85 1.31
N MET A 71 4.96 -19.70 1.81
CA MET A 71 5.47 -18.59 0.99
C MET A 71 6.96 -18.36 1.22
N SER A 72 7.68 -17.98 0.17
CA SER A 72 9.06 -17.50 0.20
C SER A 72 9.18 -16.25 1.07
N GLY A 73 10.23 -16.15 1.89
CA GLY A 73 10.58 -14.95 2.66
C GLY A 73 10.75 -13.67 1.82
N ARG A 74 10.86 -13.78 0.49
CA ARG A 74 10.83 -12.61 -0.43
C ARG A 74 9.47 -11.92 -0.48
N THR A 75 8.39 -12.58 -0.07
CA THR A 75 7.03 -12.04 0.00
C THR A 75 6.86 -11.00 1.12
N VAL A 76 7.75 -11.01 2.11
CA VAL A 76 7.76 -10.06 3.24
C VAL A 76 8.05 -8.64 2.78
N ILE A 77 8.92 -8.49 1.78
CA ILE A 77 9.37 -7.20 1.26
C ILE A 77 8.17 -6.37 0.77
N PRO A 78 7.34 -6.84 -0.19
CA PRO A 78 6.20 -6.04 -0.65
C PRO A 78 5.16 -5.80 0.46
N LEU A 79 4.98 -6.73 1.41
CA LEU A 79 4.08 -6.52 2.57
C LEU A 79 4.54 -5.36 3.47
N LEU A 80 5.84 -5.26 3.76
CA LEU A 80 6.43 -4.14 4.51
C LEU A 80 6.33 -2.83 3.73
N LEU A 81 6.58 -2.84 2.42
CA LEU A 81 6.41 -1.65 1.59
C LEU A 81 4.95 -1.19 1.51
N GLY A 82 4.01 -2.13 1.58
CA GLY A 82 2.57 -1.88 1.46
C GLY A 82 2.02 -0.95 2.53
N THR A 83 2.53 -1.05 3.75
CA THR A 83 2.10 -0.20 4.87
C THR A 83 2.49 1.27 4.66
N GLY A 84 3.52 1.51 3.86
CA GLY A 84 3.92 2.86 3.45
C GLY A 84 3.10 3.32 2.25
N CYS A 85 3.41 2.78 1.07
CA CYS A 85 2.78 3.16 -0.19
C CYS A 85 2.36 1.91 -0.98
N GLY A 86 1.06 1.65 -1.01
CA GLY A 86 0.50 0.46 -1.69
C GLY A 86 0.89 0.36 -3.16
N THR A 87 1.09 1.48 -3.87
CA THR A 87 1.49 1.47 -5.29
C THR A 87 2.89 0.91 -5.49
N MET A 88 3.85 1.29 -4.65
CA MET A 88 5.23 0.78 -4.71
C MET A 88 5.28 -0.70 -4.34
N ALA A 89 4.51 -1.09 -3.33
CA ALA A 89 4.39 -2.49 -2.95
C ALA A 89 3.87 -3.37 -4.09
N VAL A 90 2.82 -2.93 -4.80
CA VAL A 90 2.27 -3.65 -5.96
C VAL A 90 3.31 -3.77 -7.06
N ILE A 91 4.09 -2.73 -7.35
CA ILE A 91 5.17 -2.80 -8.35
C ILE A 91 6.22 -3.84 -7.95
N VAL A 92 6.63 -3.87 -6.67
CA VAL A 92 7.63 -4.82 -6.15
C VAL A 92 7.14 -6.27 -6.14
N THR A 93 5.82 -6.53 -6.14
CA THR A 93 5.29 -7.90 -6.29
C THR A 93 5.73 -8.60 -7.58
N ARG A 94 6.18 -7.84 -8.59
CA ARG A 94 6.73 -8.42 -9.83
C ARG A 94 8.06 -9.17 -9.62
N ILE A 95 8.77 -8.93 -8.53
CA ILE A 95 10.07 -9.56 -8.22
C ILE A 95 9.86 -10.99 -7.69
N LEU A 96 8.64 -11.35 -7.29
CA LEU A 96 8.31 -12.70 -6.82
C LEU A 96 8.37 -13.69 -7.99
N GLU A 97 9.07 -14.81 -7.76
CA GLU A 97 9.34 -15.84 -8.77
C GLU A 97 8.11 -16.70 -9.08
N THR A 98 7.28 -16.98 -8.08
CA THR A 98 6.10 -17.83 -8.29
C THR A 98 4.85 -17.00 -8.53
N TRP A 99 4.08 -17.41 -9.53
CA TRP A 99 2.80 -16.78 -9.85
C TRP A 99 1.80 -16.87 -8.68
N ARG A 100 1.86 -17.96 -7.90
CA ARG A 100 1.05 -18.14 -6.69
C ARG A 100 1.38 -17.12 -5.61
N GLU A 101 2.65 -16.95 -5.25
CA GLU A 101 3.06 -15.99 -4.22
C GLU A 101 2.73 -14.56 -4.66
N ARG A 102 2.93 -14.23 -5.95
CA ARG A 102 2.58 -12.91 -6.48
C ARG A 102 1.10 -12.60 -6.25
N ILE A 103 0.19 -13.52 -6.57
CA ILE A 103 -1.25 -13.30 -6.37
C ILE A 103 -1.59 -13.14 -4.90
N ILE A 104 -1.03 -13.98 -4.03
CA ILE A 104 -1.31 -13.88 -2.59
C ILE A 104 -0.85 -12.54 -2.05
N ALA A 105 0.37 -12.12 -2.40
CA ALA A 105 0.92 -10.83 -2.00
C ALA A 105 0.06 -9.67 -2.50
N THR A 106 -0.31 -9.66 -3.79
CA THR A 106 -1.14 -8.59 -4.37
C THR A 106 -2.53 -8.53 -3.75
N VAL A 107 -3.17 -9.68 -3.48
CA VAL A 107 -4.50 -9.71 -2.83
C VAL A 107 -4.42 -9.21 -1.38
N LEU A 108 -3.40 -9.63 -0.62
CA LEU A 108 -3.17 -9.13 0.74
C LEU A 108 -2.92 -7.62 0.76
N LEU A 109 -2.14 -7.12 -0.20
CA LEU A 109 -1.85 -5.70 -0.34
C LEU A 109 -3.06 -4.88 -0.73
N ALA A 110 -3.86 -5.36 -1.68
CA ALA A 110 -5.02 -4.64 -2.19
C ALA A 110 -6.16 -4.54 -1.16
N VAL A 111 -6.34 -5.57 -0.33
CA VAL A 111 -7.50 -5.68 0.57
C VAL A 111 -7.13 -5.48 2.04
N GLY A 112 -5.94 -5.91 2.45
CA GLY A 112 -5.56 -5.97 3.86
C GLY A 112 -4.85 -4.74 4.40
N ILE A 113 -4.03 -4.07 3.60
CA ILE A 113 -3.06 -3.09 4.13
C ILE A 113 -3.53 -1.66 3.89
N PRO A 114 -3.88 -0.89 4.95
CA PRO A 114 -4.16 0.54 4.81
C PRO A 114 -2.87 1.28 4.45
N CYS A 115 -2.91 2.10 3.40
CA CYS A 115 -1.76 2.92 3.03
C CYS A 115 -1.57 4.09 4.02
N SER A 116 -0.35 4.62 4.09
CA SER A 116 -0.04 5.79 4.94
C SER A 116 -0.98 6.98 4.71
N ALA A 117 -1.47 7.17 3.48
CA ALA A 117 -2.43 8.22 3.14
C ALA A 117 -3.80 7.98 3.80
N GLN A 118 -4.30 6.74 3.82
CA GLN A 118 -5.53 6.41 4.55
C GLN A 118 -5.35 6.61 6.05
N LEU A 119 -4.23 6.16 6.62
CA LEU A 119 -3.94 6.35 8.04
C LEU A 119 -3.91 7.84 8.42
N GLY A 120 -3.29 8.68 7.58
CA GLY A 120 -3.25 10.13 7.79
C GLY A 120 -4.62 10.79 7.76
N VAL A 121 -5.48 10.42 6.81
CA VAL A 121 -6.87 10.93 6.74
C VAL A 121 -7.68 10.47 7.96
N MET A 122 -7.50 9.24 8.44
CA MET A 122 -8.21 8.73 9.61
C MET A 122 -7.83 9.50 10.88
N ILE A 123 -6.54 9.76 11.09
CA ILE A 123 -6.07 10.59 12.21
C ILE A 123 -6.60 12.03 12.09
N GLY A 124 -6.69 12.56 10.86
CA GLY A 124 -7.19 13.91 10.62
C GLY A 124 -8.70 14.08 10.82
N ILE A 125 -9.50 13.03 10.62
CA ILE A 125 -10.98 13.13 10.62
C ILE A 125 -11.65 12.55 11.87
N ALA A 126 -10.94 11.70 12.64
CA ALA A 126 -11.49 11.04 13.83
C ALA A 126 -10.92 11.64 15.12
N PRO A 127 -11.54 12.71 15.67
CA PRO A 127 -11.17 13.21 17.00
C PRO A 127 -11.65 12.28 18.12
N ASP A 128 -12.68 11.45 17.87
CA ASP A 128 -13.31 10.59 18.87
C ASP A 128 -12.72 9.17 18.92
N PHE A 129 -12.39 8.72 20.13
CA PHE A 129 -11.80 7.41 20.40
C PHE A 129 -12.67 6.24 19.92
N ILE A 130 -13.99 6.40 19.96
CA ILE A 130 -14.97 5.38 19.53
C ILE A 130 -14.92 5.16 18.01
N ALA A 131 -14.77 6.23 17.23
CA ALA A 131 -14.63 6.14 15.77
C ALA A 131 -13.33 5.44 15.37
N MET A 132 -12.24 5.70 16.10
CA MET A 132 -10.95 5.03 15.89
C MET A 132 -11.03 3.53 16.18
N LEU A 133 -11.68 3.13 17.28
CA LEU A 133 -11.91 1.72 17.64
C LEU A 133 -12.75 0.98 16.59
N MET A 134 -13.84 1.59 16.12
CA MET A 134 -14.69 1.00 15.09
C MET A 134 -13.88 0.77 13.80
N TRP A 135 -13.08 1.75 13.39
CA TRP A 135 -12.25 1.63 12.20
C TRP A 135 -11.17 0.55 12.32
N ILE A 136 -10.42 0.53 13.44
CA ILE A 136 -9.42 -0.51 13.71
C ILE A 136 -10.08 -1.89 13.71
N SER A 137 -11.28 -2.03 14.27
CA SER A 137 -12.01 -3.29 14.27
C SER A 137 -12.38 -3.75 12.86
N ILE A 138 -12.80 -2.83 11.98
CA ILE A 138 -13.14 -3.12 10.58
C ILE A 138 -11.88 -3.53 9.81
N VAL A 139 -10.79 -2.77 9.93
CA VAL A 139 -9.53 -3.10 9.24
C VAL A 139 -8.98 -4.44 9.72
N THR A 140 -9.03 -4.69 11.04
CA THR A 140 -8.62 -5.96 11.63
C THR A 140 -9.50 -7.12 11.16
N ALA A 141 -10.82 -6.92 11.08
CA ALA A 141 -11.75 -7.92 10.55
C ALA A 141 -11.45 -8.21 9.07
N VAL A 142 -11.22 -7.19 8.25
CA VAL A 142 -10.86 -7.35 6.83
C VAL A 142 -9.53 -8.08 6.68
N LEU A 143 -8.52 -7.75 7.50
CA LEU A 143 -7.23 -8.44 7.53
C LEU A 143 -7.38 -9.91 7.92
N LEU A 144 -8.16 -10.21 8.96
CA LEU A 144 -8.41 -11.58 9.40
C LEU A 144 -9.19 -12.38 8.35
N ILE A 145 -10.22 -11.78 7.74
CA ILE A 145 -11.01 -12.41 6.68
C ILE A 145 -10.14 -12.67 5.46
N THR A 146 -9.36 -11.68 5.02
CA THR A 146 -8.47 -11.81 3.85
C THR A 146 -7.36 -12.80 4.12
N GLY A 147 -6.76 -12.81 5.32
CA GLY A 147 -5.76 -13.79 5.72
C GLY A 147 -6.34 -15.20 5.79
N PHE A 148 -7.55 -15.35 6.32
CA PHE A 148 -8.25 -16.64 6.37
C PHE A 148 -8.61 -17.13 4.96
N PHE A 149 -9.16 -16.26 4.11
CA PHE A 149 -9.45 -16.58 2.72
C PHE A 149 -8.18 -16.90 1.93
N ALA A 150 -7.09 -16.15 2.12
CA ALA A 150 -5.79 -16.43 1.49
C ALA A 150 -5.27 -17.83 1.89
N SER A 151 -5.43 -18.22 3.15
CA SER A 151 -5.07 -19.57 3.62
C SER A 151 -5.93 -20.68 3.02
N ARG A 152 -7.20 -20.37 2.69
CA ARG A 152 -8.18 -21.31 2.14
C ARG A 152 -8.18 -21.42 0.62
N ILE A 153 -7.80 -20.37 -0.09
CA ILE A 153 -7.81 -20.30 -1.56
C ILE A 153 -6.55 -20.90 -2.18
N LEU A 154 -5.43 -20.92 -1.47
CA LEU A 154 -4.19 -21.57 -1.93
C LEU A 154 -3.63 -22.59 -0.92
N PRO A 155 -4.32 -23.72 -0.67
CA PRO A 155 -3.68 -24.88 -0.07
C PRO A 155 -2.76 -25.48 -1.13
N GLY A 156 -1.47 -25.14 -1.06
CA GLY A 156 -0.43 -25.72 -1.88
C GLY A 156 0.56 -26.43 -0.99
N GLU A 157 0.68 -27.75 -1.17
CA GLU A 157 1.74 -28.56 -0.57
C GLU A 157 3.08 -27.85 -0.62
N GLY A 158 3.83 -27.95 0.49
CA GLY A 158 5.15 -27.35 0.60
C GLY A 158 5.99 -27.67 -0.62
N GLY A 159 6.46 -26.62 -1.30
CA GLY A 159 7.53 -26.70 -2.27
C GLY A 159 8.83 -27.08 -1.57
N PHE A 160 8.91 -28.32 -1.11
CA PHE A 160 10.15 -29.02 -0.87
C PHE A 160 10.73 -29.32 -2.26
N LEU A 161 11.94 -28.84 -2.51
CA LEU A 161 12.78 -29.04 -3.71
C LEU A 161 12.58 -28.05 -4.88
N HIS A 162 13.16 -26.87 -4.73
CA HIS A 162 14.25 -26.52 -5.64
C HIS A 162 15.48 -26.14 -4.81
N GLY A 163 16.41 -27.09 -4.70
CA GLY A 163 17.71 -26.87 -4.13
C GLY A 163 18.59 -26.07 -5.10
N ASN A 164 19.26 -25.07 -4.53
CA ASN A 164 20.59 -24.59 -4.88
C ASN A 164 20.83 -24.11 -6.33
N SER A 165 20.64 -22.81 -6.53
CA SER A 165 21.64 -21.98 -7.25
C SER A 165 22.06 -20.85 -6.31
N THR A 166 23.15 -21.10 -5.59
CA THR A 166 24.25 -20.17 -5.32
C THR A 166 24.16 -18.80 -6.01
N GLY A 167 24.28 -17.74 -5.19
CA GLY A 167 24.90 -16.45 -5.52
C GLY A 167 24.76 -15.92 -6.95
N GLU A 168 23.67 -15.20 -7.23
CA GLU A 168 23.59 -14.27 -8.35
C GLU A 168 22.54 -13.19 -8.05
N SER A 169 22.97 -12.10 -7.42
CA SER A 169 22.31 -10.79 -7.16
C SER A 169 23.15 -10.06 -6.08
N ALA A 170 24.48 -10.16 -6.09
CA ALA A 170 25.32 -9.16 -6.76
C ALA A 170 24.75 -8.70 -8.11
N GLU A 171 24.63 -7.37 -8.30
CA GLU A 171 24.29 -6.66 -9.54
C GLU A 171 22.79 -6.45 -9.85
N ALA A 172 22.19 -5.43 -9.23
CA ALA A 172 21.42 -4.36 -9.88
C ALA A 172 20.86 -3.39 -8.83
#